data_AF-A0A2D3UT66-F1
#
_entry.id   AF-A0A2D3UT66-F1
#
_cell.length_a   1.000
_cell.length_b   1.000
_cell.length_c   1.000
_cell.angle_alpha   90.00
_cell.angle_beta   90.00
_cell.angle_gamma   90.00
#
_symmetry.space_group_name_H-M   'P 1'
#
loop_
_entity.id
_entity.type
_entity.pdbx_description
1 polymer ?
#
loop_
_entity_poly.entity_id
_entity_poly.type
_entity_poly.pdbx_seq_one_letter_code
_entity_poly.pdbx_strand_id
1 'polypeptide(L)'
;MIDGDQSYHSWRRLGDVVSSLYALGYHERVDLTAIGSATLGSLRSEAFCRAYSADKNVSIFLGRPSRMHRSHSFLDLSFNTIGSDSSIESFEYAQETRWTVACAILKERSLDLARFVDAAARTQAMHIILQDCVALEASLPSRYQLPGHLKDFQGTAVERDFVASAALNILHVRFLMHSSPMQGASEIGSELIIVSAAMLKLVGEITILKATLANSGTGFIWKIIFYGLPAAGIICLALINRGAQNADTSFSVPQAMQDLSVIVAHVEAGVLLSPDQPNYALLQAATVTIKSVLHTLNSGSLIPTTQDGVSTEQASRAIDPWMPWAGDNDFFDFELDFWTNLAEHPALYQDAA
;
A
#
# COMPACT_ATOMS: atom_id res chain seq x y z
N MET A 1 -10.27 16.47 -20.38
CA MET A 1 -9.83 16.36 -18.97
C MET A 1 -9.38 14.92 -18.79
N ILE A 2 -8.13 14.70 -18.39
CA ILE A 2 -7.63 13.34 -18.12
C ILE A 2 -8.13 12.97 -16.73
N ASP A 3 -8.97 11.95 -16.65
CA ASP A 3 -9.51 11.49 -15.37
C ASP A 3 -8.40 10.84 -14.51
N GLY A 4 -8.35 11.18 -13.22
CA GLY A 4 -7.43 10.57 -12.25
C GLY A 4 -7.81 9.14 -11.85
N ASP A 5 -6.94 8.51 -11.06
CA ASP A 5 -7.17 7.16 -10.53
C ASP A 5 -8.35 7.13 -9.54
N GLN A 6 -8.60 8.24 -8.84
CA GLN A 6 -9.79 8.45 -8.00
C GLN A 6 -11.09 8.68 -8.79
N SER A 7 -11.02 8.83 -10.11
CA SER A 7 -12.22 9.11 -10.88
C SER A 7 -13.16 7.90 -10.91
N TYR A 8 -14.44 8.19 -10.75
CA TYR A 8 -15.48 7.17 -10.90
C TYR A 8 -15.50 6.56 -12.31
N HIS A 9 -15.11 7.31 -13.33
CA HIS A 9 -15.04 6.82 -14.70
C HIS A 9 -13.94 5.77 -14.90
N SER A 10 -12.73 5.96 -14.35
CA SER A 10 -11.67 4.93 -14.33
C SER A 10 -12.14 3.66 -13.60
N TRP A 11 -12.77 3.83 -12.44
CA TRP A 11 -13.31 2.70 -11.67
C TRP A 11 -14.44 1.94 -12.40
N ARG A 12 -15.30 2.65 -13.14
CA ARG A 12 -16.36 2.03 -13.97
C ARG A 12 -15.75 1.23 -15.11
N ARG A 13 -14.78 1.78 -15.84
CA ARG A 13 -14.12 1.09 -16.97
C ARG A 13 -13.49 -0.24 -16.53
N LEU A 14 -12.85 -0.26 -15.36
CA LEU A 14 -12.35 -1.51 -14.79
C LEU A 14 -13.48 -2.51 -14.53
N GLY A 15 -14.64 -2.04 -14.04
CA GLY A 15 -15.83 -2.88 -13.88
C GLY A 15 -16.37 -3.47 -15.18
N ASP A 16 -16.32 -2.73 -16.29
CA ASP A 16 -16.71 -3.23 -17.62
C ASP A 16 -15.76 -4.33 -18.10
N VAL A 17 -14.45 -4.18 -17.85
CA VAL A 17 -13.44 -5.22 -18.13
C VAL A 17 -13.72 -6.48 -17.31
N VAL A 18 -13.92 -6.33 -16.00
CA VAL A 18 -14.23 -7.45 -15.10
C VAL A 18 -15.47 -8.22 -15.57
N SER A 19 -16.54 -7.50 -15.90
CA SER A 19 -17.80 -8.08 -16.38
C SER A 19 -17.58 -8.86 -17.70
N SER A 20 -16.78 -8.30 -18.61
CA SER A 20 -16.44 -8.95 -19.87
C SER A 20 -15.65 -10.24 -19.68
N LEU A 21 -14.68 -10.24 -18.75
CA LEU A 21 -13.86 -11.44 -18.45
C LEU A 21 -14.70 -12.57 -17.85
N TYR A 22 -15.64 -12.25 -16.97
CA TYR A 22 -16.60 -13.23 -16.44
C TYR A 22 -17.52 -13.76 -17.54
N ALA A 23 -18.09 -12.88 -18.38
CA ALA A 23 -18.95 -13.28 -19.49
C ALA A 23 -18.25 -14.18 -20.51
N LEU A 24 -16.94 -13.99 -20.72
CA LEU A 24 -16.12 -14.81 -21.59
C LEU A 24 -15.62 -16.11 -20.94
N GLY A 25 -15.92 -16.36 -19.65
CA GLY A 25 -15.51 -17.57 -18.94
C GLY A 25 -14.03 -17.62 -18.56
N TYR A 26 -13.31 -16.50 -18.54
CA TYR A 26 -11.85 -16.52 -18.31
C TYR A 26 -11.48 -17.00 -16.89
N HIS A 27 -12.41 -16.86 -15.94
CA HIS A 27 -12.29 -17.30 -14.56
C HIS A 27 -12.30 -18.84 -14.39
N GLU A 28 -12.84 -19.58 -15.36
CA GLU A 28 -13.09 -21.03 -15.25
C GLU A 28 -11.82 -21.89 -15.36
N ARG A 29 -10.79 -21.38 -16.05
CA ARG A 29 -9.57 -22.15 -16.34
C ARG A 29 -8.36 -21.22 -16.37
N VAL A 30 -7.87 -20.87 -15.18
CA VAL A 30 -6.67 -20.03 -15.04
C VAL A 30 -5.48 -20.92 -14.73
N ASP A 31 -4.46 -20.86 -15.58
CA ASP A 31 -3.22 -21.61 -15.40
C ASP A 31 -2.03 -20.65 -15.31
N LEU A 32 -1.52 -20.46 -14.09
CA LEU A 32 -0.37 -19.59 -13.82
C LEU A 32 0.92 -20.15 -14.43
N THR A 33 1.06 -21.48 -14.55
CA THR A 33 2.26 -22.10 -15.13
C THR A 33 2.38 -21.76 -16.61
N ALA A 34 1.24 -21.70 -17.31
CA ALA A 34 1.18 -21.44 -18.75
C ALA A 34 1.41 -19.98 -19.16
N ILE A 35 1.37 -19.02 -18.22
CA ILE A 35 1.57 -17.57 -18.50
C ILE A 35 2.91 -17.34 -19.22
N GLY A 36 2.93 -16.45 -20.22
CA GLY A 36 4.13 -16.20 -21.03
C GLY A 36 4.33 -17.15 -22.21
N SER A 37 3.56 -18.24 -22.32
CA SER A 37 3.47 -18.99 -23.59
C SER A 37 2.62 -18.23 -24.61
N ALA A 38 2.95 -18.33 -25.90
CA ALA A 38 2.21 -17.67 -26.98
C ALA A 38 0.84 -18.34 -27.31
N THR A 39 0.25 -19.07 -26.36
CA THR A 39 -1.02 -19.78 -26.54
C THR A 39 -2.21 -18.91 -26.15
N LEU A 40 -3.36 -19.14 -26.77
CA LEU A 40 -4.59 -18.43 -26.39
C LEU A 40 -4.98 -18.66 -24.93
N GLY A 41 -4.80 -19.88 -24.41
CA GLY A 41 -5.09 -20.20 -23.01
C GLY A 41 -4.22 -19.41 -22.02
N SER A 42 -2.95 -19.21 -22.37
CA SER A 42 -2.03 -18.39 -21.60
C SER A 42 -2.44 -16.92 -21.58
N LEU A 43 -2.73 -16.34 -22.75
CA LEU A 43 -3.17 -14.94 -22.85
C LEU A 43 -4.47 -14.69 -22.07
N ARG A 44 -5.40 -15.65 -22.07
CA ARG A 44 -6.63 -15.58 -21.26
C ARG A 44 -6.33 -15.58 -19.75
N SER A 45 -5.44 -16.48 -19.32
CA SER A 45 -5.01 -16.57 -17.92
C SER A 45 -4.30 -15.28 -17.49
N GLU A 46 -3.41 -14.76 -18.33
CA GLU A 46 -2.69 -13.51 -18.09
C GLU A 46 -3.66 -12.33 -17.97
N ALA A 47 -4.60 -12.17 -18.92
CA ALA A 47 -5.60 -11.11 -18.87
C ALA A 47 -6.46 -11.18 -17.59
N PHE A 48 -6.87 -12.38 -17.19
CA PHE A 48 -7.63 -12.59 -15.96
C PHE A 48 -6.80 -12.21 -14.72
N CYS A 49 -5.55 -12.66 -14.63
CA CYS A 49 -4.65 -12.38 -13.51
C CYS A 49 -4.36 -10.89 -13.35
N ARG A 50 -4.09 -10.20 -14.47
CA ARG A 50 -3.87 -8.75 -14.52
C ARG A 50 -5.10 -7.98 -14.04
N ALA A 51 -6.28 -8.34 -14.55
CA ALA A 51 -7.53 -7.70 -14.14
C ALA A 51 -7.87 -7.98 -12.67
N TYR A 52 -7.64 -9.21 -12.18
CA TYR A 52 -7.84 -9.56 -10.78
C TYR A 52 -6.94 -8.72 -9.87
N SER A 53 -5.65 -8.58 -10.20
CA SER A 53 -4.75 -7.73 -9.41
C SER A 53 -5.11 -6.25 -9.48
N ALA A 54 -5.48 -5.76 -10.66
CA ALA A 54 -5.94 -4.38 -10.83
C ALA A 54 -7.22 -4.11 -10.01
N ASP A 55 -8.19 -5.02 -10.02
CA ASP A 55 -9.42 -4.91 -9.22
C ASP A 55 -9.10 -4.83 -7.73
N LYS A 56 -8.20 -5.66 -7.20
CA LYS A 56 -7.78 -5.55 -5.80
C LYS A 56 -7.10 -4.23 -5.49
N ASN A 57 -6.10 -3.85 -6.27
CA ASN A 57 -5.31 -2.66 -5.98
C ASN A 57 -6.15 -1.37 -6.11
N VAL A 58 -6.99 -1.26 -7.14
CA VAL A 58 -7.89 -0.11 -7.31
C VAL A 58 -8.96 -0.08 -6.23
N SER A 59 -9.50 -1.24 -5.84
CA SER A 59 -10.51 -1.30 -4.77
C SER A 59 -9.93 -0.88 -3.42
N ILE A 60 -8.72 -1.35 -3.09
CA ILE A 60 -7.98 -0.91 -1.89
C ILE A 60 -7.71 0.59 -1.95
N PHE A 61 -7.25 1.10 -3.09
CA PHE A 61 -6.92 2.50 -3.26
C PHE A 61 -8.12 3.44 -3.06
N LEU A 62 -9.32 2.99 -3.41
CA LEU A 62 -10.56 3.78 -3.37
C LEU A 62 -11.46 3.45 -2.18
N GLY A 63 -10.98 2.67 -1.20
CA GLY A 63 -11.81 2.22 -0.07
C GLY A 63 -13.05 1.39 -0.46
N ARG A 64 -13.04 0.73 -1.63
CA ARG A 64 -14.22 0.04 -2.19
C ARG A 64 -14.12 -1.49 -2.10
N PRO A 65 -15.26 -2.20 -2.11
CA PRO A 65 -15.26 -3.65 -2.29
C PRO A 65 -14.72 -4.07 -3.66
N SER A 66 -13.88 -5.10 -3.70
CA SER A 66 -13.41 -5.73 -4.93
C SER A 66 -14.54 -6.44 -5.68
N ARG A 67 -14.52 -6.40 -7.01
CA ARG A 67 -15.53 -7.08 -7.85
C ARG A 67 -15.15 -8.52 -8.21
N MET A 68 -13.86 -8.80 -8.32
CA MET A 68 -13.35 -10.14 -8.63
C MET A 68 -13.00 -10.85 -7.34
N HIS A 69 -13.69 -11.93 -7.01
CA HIS A 69 -13.38 -12.74 -5.82
C HIS A 69 -12.75 -14.07 -6.21
N ARG A 70 -11.78 -14.52 -5.40
CA ARG A 70 -11.12 -15.81 -5.64
C ARG A 70 -12.12 -16.96 -5.66
N SER A 71 -13.16 -16.91 -4.81
CA SER A 71 -14.24 -17.92 -4.74
C SER A 71 -14.99 -18.12 -6.06
N HIS A 72 -14.92 -17.17 -6.98
CA HIS A 72 -15.56 -17.24 -8.31
C HIS A 72 -14.53 -17.47 -9.42
N SER A 73 -13.37 -18.06 -9.10
CA SER A 73 -12.31 -18.32 -10.08
C SER A 73 -11.52 -19.57 -9.70
N PHE A 74 -10.88 -20.19 -10.69
CA PHE A 74 -9.92 -21.28 -10.46
C PHE A 74 -8.49 -20.78 -10.23
N LEU A 75 -8.33 -19.56 -9.71
CA LEU A 75 -7.03 -19.03 -9.30
C LEU A 75 -6.51 -19.82 -8.09
N ASP A 76 -5.48 -20.62 -8.32
CA ASP A 76 -4.74 -21.29 -7.27
C ASP A 76 -3.39 -20.64 -7.00
N LEU A 77 -3.08 -20.48 -5.71
CA LEU A 77 -1.84 -19.88 -5.25
C LEU A 77 -0.83 -21.00 -5.03
N SER A 78 -0.14 -21.41 -6.09
CA SER A 78 0.98 -22.35 -6.02
C SER A 78 2.30 -21.59 -6.09
N PHE A 79 2.98 -21.41 -4.96
CA PHE A 79 4.25 -20.65 -4.89
C PHE A 79 5.38 -21.27 -5.72
N ASN A 80 5.38 -22.59 -5.87
CA ASN A 80 6.30 -23.31 -6.75
C ASN A 80 6.16 -22.91 -8.22
N THR A 81 5.00 -22.37 -8.61
CA THR A 81 4.70 -21.90 -9.97
C THR A 81 5.14 -20.46 -10.20
N ILE A 82 5.36 -19.69 -9.12
CA ILE A 82 5.73 -18.28 -9.20
C ILE A 82 7.23 -18.15 -9.41
N GLY A 83 8.03 -18.96 -8.73
CA GLY A 83 9.48 -19.04 -8.91
C GLY A 83 9.88 -20.14 -9.87
N SER A 84 9.35 -20.19 -11.09
CA SER A 84 9.89 -21.14 -12.07
C SER A 84 11.33 -20.74 -12.38
N ASP A 85 12.26 -21.66 -12.15
CA ASP A 85 13.69 -21.52 -12.41
C ASP A 85 13.91 -21.47 -13.94
N SER A 86 13.54 -20.34 -14.55
CA SER A 86 13.82 -20.09 -15.94
C SER A 86 15.31 -19.76 -16.02
N SER A 87 16.05 -20.62 -16.70
CA SER A 87 17.41 -20.43 -17.21
C SER A 87 17.56 -19.24 -18.17
N ILE A 88 16.69 -18.24 -18.06
CA ILE A 88 16.52 -17.10 -18.95
C ILE A 88 17.14 -15.88 -18.26
N GLU A 89 18.16 -15.33 -18.92
CA GLU A 89 18.94 -14.18 -18.42
C GLU A 89 18.15 -12.86 -18.39
N SER A 90 16.97 -12.80 -19.04
CA SER A 90 16.17 -11.58 -19.23
C SER A 90 14.85 -11.54 -18.45
N PHE A 91 14.40 -10.33 -18.10
CA PHE A 91 13.11 -10.08 -17.45
C PHE A 91 11.91 -10.42 -18.34
N GLU A 92 10.90 -11.06 -17.76
CA GLU A 92 9.64 -11.40 -18.42
C GLU A 92 8.43 -10.82 -17.69
N TYR A 93 7.52 -10.17 -18.41
CA TYR A 93 6.24 -9.70 -17.86
C TYR A 93 5.32 -10.83 -17.37
N ALA A 94 5.56 -12.06 -17.82
CA ALA A 94 4.92 -13.26 -17.30
C ALA A 94 5.25 -13.47 -15.82
N GLN A 95 6.53 -13.33 -15.47
CA GLN A 95 7.01 -13.41 -14.08
C GLN A 95 6.36 -12.34 -13.22
N GLU A 96 6.33 -11.09 -13.72
CA GLU A 96 5.68 -10.01 -12.99
C GLU A 96 4.17 -10.24 -12.83
N THR A 97 3.48 -10.78 -13.84
CA THR A 97 2.05 -11.10 -13.72
C THR A 97 1.80 -12.12 -12.61
N ARG A 98 2.59 -13.22 -12.57
CA ARG A 98 2.48 -14.25 -11.54
C ARG A 98 2.71 -13.68 -10.14
N TRP A 99 3.71 -12.82 -10.02
CA TRP A 99 4.01 -12.13 -8.76
C TRP A 99 2.85 -11.24 -8.32
N THR A 100 2.40 -10.35 -9.20
CA THR A 100 1.39 -9.33 -8.91
C THR A 100 0.01 -9.94 -8.64
N VAL A 101 -0.36 -11.08 -9.26
CA VAL A 101 -1.59 -11.81 -8.92
C VAL A 101 -1.47 -12.56 -7.59
N ALA A 102 -0.30 -13.12 -7.26
CA ALA A 102 -0.07 -13.77 -5.98
C ALA A 102 -0.20 -12.78 -4.81
N CYS A 103 0.42 -11.60 -4.93
CA CYS A 103 0.23 -10.53 -3.96
C CYS A 103 -1.23 -10.08 -3.87
N ALA A 104 -1.97 -10.03 -4.98
CA ALA A 104 -3.40 -9.68 -4.95
C ALA A 104 -4.25 -10.70 -4.20
N ILE A 105 -3.95 -12.00 -4.33
CA ILE A 105 -4.62 -13.05 -3.54
C ILE A 105 -4.34 -12.86 -2.05
N LEU A 106 -3.09 -12.55 -1.68
CA LEU A 106 -2.73 -12.28 -0.29
C LEU A 106 -3.43 -11.02 0.23
N LYS A 107 -3.51 -9.95 -0.57
CA LYS A 107 -4.25 -8.72 -0.24
C LYS A 107 -5.75 -9.00 0.01
N GLU A 108 -6.40 -9.80 -0.84
CA GLU A 108 -7.80 -10.21 -0.60
C GLU A 108 -7.95 -10.90 0.76
N ARG A 109 -7.07 -11.86 1.08
CA ARG A 109 -7.08 -12.56 2.36
C ARG A 109 -6.80 -11.64 3.55
N SER A 110 -5.91 -10.66 3.40
CA SER A 110 -5.65 -9.65 4.42
C SER A 110 -6.88 -8.81 4.72
N LEU A 111 -7.64 -8.42 3.68
CA LEU A 111 -8.88 -7.67 3.86
C LEU A 111 -9.99 -8.52 4.52
N ASP A 112 -10.02 -9.82 4.25
CA ASP A 112 -10.97 -10.74 4.87
C ASP A 112 -10.71 -10.96 6.38
N LEU A 113 -9.55 -10.55 6.92
CA LEU A 113 -9.27 -10.61 8.36
C LEU A 113 -10.28 -9.81 9.19
N ALA A 114 -10.80 -8.71 8.65
CA ALA A 114 -11.82 -7.89 9.30
C ALA A 114 -13.17 -8.63 9.47
N ARG A 115 -13.40 -9.71 8.71
CA ARG A 115 -14.63 -10.51 8.78
C ARG A 115 -14.61 -11.54 9.91
N PHE A 116 -13.45 -11.80 10.52
CA PHE A 116 -13.34 -12.77 11.61
C PHE A 116 -13.83 -12.14 12.92
N VAL A 117 -14.91 -12.70 13.47
CA VAL A 117 -15.44 -12.32 14.79
C VAL A 117 -14.55 -12.85 15.92
N ASP A 118 -14.03 -14.07 15.76
CA ASP A 118 -13.14 -14.69 16.76
C ASP A 118 -11.69 -14.21 16.61
N ALA A 119 -11.15 -13.66 17.70
CA ALA A 119 -9.79 -13.14 17.75
C ALA A 119 -8.73 -14.24 17.56
N ALA A 120 -8.99 -15.46 18.02
CA ALA A 120 -8.06 -16.58 17.86
C ALA A 120 -8.00 -17.03 16.40
N ALA A 121 -9.15 -17.22 15.74
CA ALA A 121 -9.24 -17.53 14.32
C ALA A 121 -8.60 -16.44 13.44
N ARG A 122 -8.82 -15.16 13.77
CA ARG A 122 -8.17 -14.03 13.07
C ARG A 122 -6.65 -14.08 13.19
N THR A 123 -6.13 -14.29 14.41
CA THR A 123 -4.68 -14.42 14.65
C THR A 123 -4.09 -15.59 13.87
N GLN A 124 -4.79 -16.73 13.85
CA GLN A 124 -4.37 -17.90 13.08
C GLN A 124 -4.36 -17.60 11.57
N ALA A 125 -5.40 -16.96 11.04
CA ALA A 125 -5.47 -16.57 9.63
C ALA A 125 -4.33 -15.60 9.26
N MET A 126 -4.05 -14.61 10.10
CA MET A 126 -2.93 -13.68 9.93
C MET A 126 -1.59 -14.41 9.92
N HIS A 127 -1.38 -15.38 10.82
CA HIS A 127 -0.16 -16.20 10.84
C HIS A 127 0.04 -16.99 9.54
N ILE A 128 -1.03 -17.58 8.98
CA ILE A 128 -0.96 -18.30 7.71
C ILE A 128 -0.61 -17.34 6.56
N ILE A 129 -1.21 -16.14 6.51
CA ILE A 129 -0.90 -15.15 5.47
C ILE A 129 0.58 -14.71 5.57
N LEU A 130 1.11 -14.53 6.79
CA LEU A 130 2.52 -14.20 7.00
C LEU A 130 3.46 -15.31 6.51
N GLN A 131 3.14 -16.58 6.80
CA GLN A 131 3.90 -17.72 6.26
C GLN A 131 3.90 -17.73 4.74
N ASP A 132 2.74 -17.47 4.12
CA ASP A 132 2.60 -17.39 2.68
C ASP A 132 3.36 -16.20 2.06
N CYS A 133 3.47 -15.06 2.76
CA CYS A 133 4.32 -13.95 2.34
C CYS A 133 5.80 -14.36 2.31
N VAL A 134 6.26 -15.05 3.35
CA VAL A 134 7.65 -15.54 3.43
C VAL A 134 7.92 -16.57 2.34
N ALA A 135 6.99 -17.49 2.08
CA ALA A 135 7.09 -18.47 1.01
C ALA A 135 7.13 -17.79 -0.38
N LEU A 136 6.30 -16.77 -0.59
CA LEU A 136 6.30 -15.99 -1.83
C LEU A 136 7.62 -15.24 -2.02
N GLU A 137 8.13 -14.55 -1.00
CA GLU A 137 9.45 -13.90 -1.04
C GLU A 137 10.57 -14.90 -1.35
N ALA A 138 10.55 -16.07 -0.71
CA ALA A 138 11.55 -17.12 -0.94
C ALA A 138 11.46 -17.73 -2.36
N SER A 139 10.29 -17.69 -2.99
CA SER A 139 10.11 -18.15 -4.38
C SER A 139 10.66 -17.16 -5.41
N LEU A 140 10.94 -15.92 -5.03
CA LEU A 140 11.50 -14.92 -5.94
C LEU A 140 12.96 -15.29 -6.27
N PRO A 141 13.34 -15.34 -7.57
CA PRO A 141 14.72 -15.62 -7.95
C PRO A 141 15.72 -14.73 -7.22
N SER A 142 16.87 -15.28 -6.82
CA SER A 142 17.89 -14.56 -6.03
C SER A 142 18.31 -13.23 -6.65
N ARG A 143 18.38 -13.17 -7.99
CA ARG A 143 18.67 -11.95 -8.76
C ARG A 143 17.64 -10.83 -8.60
N TYR A 144 16.41 -11.13 -8.16
CA TYR A 144 15.32 -10.17 -7.98
C TYR A 144 15.04 -9.86 -6.51
N GLN A 145 15.87 -10.34 -5.59
CA GLN A 145 15.79 -9.95 -4.18
C GLN A 145 16.34 -8.53 -3.99
N LEU A 146 15.68 -7.72 -3.18
CA LEU A 146 16.10 -6.35 -2.88
C LEU A 146 17.39 -6.38 -2.04
N PRO A 147 18.52 -5.78 -2.49
CA PRO A 147 19.80 -5.84 -1.79
C PRO A 147 19.88 -4.84 -0.61
N GLY A 148 18.82 -4.75 0.20
CA GLY A 148 18.67 -3.76 1.27
C GLY A 148 18.30 -2.37 0.76
N HIS A 149 19.07 -1.83 -0.19
CA HIS A 149 18.78 -0.56 -0.88
C HIS A 149 18.65 -0.75 -2.39
N LEU A 150 17.69 -0.07 -3.01
CA LEU A 150 17.39 -0.18 -4.44
C LEU A 150 18.53 0.32 -5.32
N LYS A 151 19.32 1.29 -4.85
CA LYS A 151 20.49 1.83 -5.59
C LYS A 151 21.59 0.79 -5.82
N ASP A 152 21.68 -0.20 -4.93
CA ASP A 152 22.72 -1.23 -4.96
C ASP A 152 22.35 -2.37 -5.93
N PHE A 153 21.09 -2.41 -6.40
CA PHE A 153 20.61 -3.37 -7.38
C PHE A 153 21.30 -3.23 -8.74
N GLN A 154 21.90 -4.33 -9.19
CA GLN A 154 22.53 -4.46 -10.50
C GLN A 154 21.58 -5.15 -11.47
N GLY A 155 21.16 -4.43 -12.51
CA GLY A 155 20.26 -4.93 -13.54
C GLY A 155 19.75 -3.81 -14.42
N THR A 156 18.84 -4.13 -15.33
CA THR A 156 18.21 -3.16 -16.21
C THR A 156 17.20 -2.27 -15.46
N ALA A 157 16.80 -1.15 -16.07
CA ALA A 157 15.84 -0.23 -15.48
C ALA A 157 14.46 -0.88 -15.19
N VAL A 158 14.06 -1.84 -16.04
CA VAL A 158 12.80 -2.59 -15.87
C VAL A 158 12.92 -3.57 -14.70
N GLU A 159 14.06 -4.25 -14.57
CA GLU A 159 14.30 -5.19 -13.47
C GLU A 159 14.37 -4.47 -12.12
N ARG A 160 15.01 -3.30 -12.08
CA ARG A 160 15.04 -2.47 -10.88
C ARG A 160 13.63 -2.04 -10.45
N ASP A 161 12.81 -1.62 -11.40
CA ASP A 161 11.40 -1.26 -11.15
C ASP A 161 10.58 -2.48 -10.69
N PHE A 162 10.87 -3.67 -11.23
CA PHE A 162 10.24 -4.91 -10.78
C PHE A 162 10.61 -5.26 -9.34
N VAL A 163 11.89 -5.24 -8.98
CA VAL A 163 12.34 -5.51 -7.59
C VAL A 163 11.69 -4.53 -6.62
N ALA A 164 11.65 -3.24 -6.97
CA ALA A 164 10.95 -2.22 -6.19
C ALA A 164 9.46 -2.52 -6.05
N SER A 165 8.77 -2.86 -7.16
CA SER A 165 7.35 -3.24 -7.17
C SER A 165 7.10 -4.49 -6.33
N ALA A 166 7.99 -5.47 -6.40
CA ALA A 166 7.85 -6.74 -5.72
C ALA A 166 7.92 -6.56 -4.20
N ALA A 167 8.95 -5.85 -3.73
CA ALA A 167 9.11 -5.49 -2.33
C ALA A 167 7.94 -4.64 -1.80
N LEU A 168 7.51 -3.61 -2.55
CA LEU A 168 6.35 -2.79 -2.15
C LEU A 168 5.06 -3.60 -2.05
N ASN A 169 4.82 -4.55 -2.95
CA ASN A 169 3.62 -5.38 -2.89
C ASN A 169 3.58 -6.25 -1.61
N ILE A 170 4.70 -6.86 -1.22
CA ILE A 170 4.75 -7.67 0.01
C ILE A 170 4.63 -6.79 1.25
N LEU A 171 5.35 -5.67 1.29
CA LEU A 171 5.20 -4.70 2.37
C LEU A 171 3.76 -4.23 2.48
N HIS A 172 3.06 -4.02 1.37
CA HIS A 172 1.67 -3.61 1.39
C HIS A 172 0.72 -4.71 1.88
N VAL A 173 0.98 -5.99 1.59
CA VAL A 173 0.23 -7.10 2.21
C VAL A 173 0.40 -7.05 3.73
N ARG A 174 1.62 -6.85 4.23
CA ARG A 174 1.89 -6.70 5.67
C ARG A 174 1.21 -5.48 6.27
N PHE A 175 1.26 -4.35 5.55
CA PHE A 175 0.56 -3.13 5.93
C PHE A 175 -0.93 -3.41 6.12
N LEU A 176 -1.59 -4.04 5.13
CA LEU A 176 -3.02 -4.33 5.21
C LEU A 176 -3.36 -5.25 6.39
N MET A 177 -2.53 -6.26 6.67
CA MET A 177 -2.75 -7.15 7.82
C MET A 177 -2.73 -6.40 9.16
N HIS A 178 -1.75 -5.51 9.35
CA HIS A 178 -1.62 -4.73 10.58
C HIS A 178 -2.53 -3.50 10.62
N SER A 179 -3.05 -3.10 9.47
CA SER A 179 -4.03 -2.03 9.35
C SER A 179 -5.38 -2.50 9.91
N SER A 180 -5.82 -3.73 9.63
CA SER A 180 -7.16 -4.22 9.98
C SER A 180 -7.58 -3.84 11.42
N PRO A 181 -8.71 -3.14 11.62
CA PRO A 181 -9.10 -2.61 12.92
C PRO A 181 -9.19 -3.73 13.95
N MET A 182 -8.30 -3.68 14.95
CA MET A 182 -8.42 -4.50 16.13
C MET A 182 -9.42 -3.81 17.06
N GLN A 183 -10.56 -4.46 17.31
CA GLN A 183 -11.58 -3.95 18.24
C GLN A 183 -10.92 -3.52 19.56
N GLY A 184 -11.07 -2.24 19.92
CA GLY A 184 -10.57 -1.67 21.18
C GLY A 184 -9.13 -1.16 21.17
N ALA A 185 -8.42 -1.16 20.03
CA ALA A 185 -7.11 -0.55 19.94
C ALA A 185 -7.24 0.98 19.80
N SER A 186 -6.90 1.70 20.88
CA SER A 186 -6.80 3.16 20.88
C SER A 186 -5.48 3.67 20.26
N GLU A 187 -4.62 2.78 19.81
CA GLU A 187 -3.22 3.07 19.47
C GLU A 187 -2.79 2.42 18.15
N ILE A 188 -1.89 3.09 17.44
CA ILE A 188 -1.28 2.57 16.22
C ILE A 188 -0.27 1.48 16.62
N GLY A 189 -0.49 0.26 16.15
CA GLY A 189 0.40 -0.87 16.44
C GLY A 189 1.83 -0.63 15.94
N SER A 190 2.82 -1.07 16.73
CA SER A 190 4.25 -0.94 16.41
C SER A 190 4.63 -1.54 15.06
N GLU A 191 4.08 -2.71 14.72
CA GLU A 191 4.31 -3.38 13.42
C GLU A 191 3.79 -2.55 12.24
N LEU A 192 2.65 -1.86 12.39
CA LEU A 192 2.10 -1.00 11.34
C LEU A 192 3.04 0.19 11.08
N ILE A 193 3.63 0.77 12.14
CA ILE A 193 4.62 1.86 12.02
C ILE A 193 5.89 1.34 11.34
N ILE A 194 6.40 0.18 11.73
CA ILE A 194 7.61 -0.42 11.14
C ILE A 194 7.43 -0.68 9.63
N VAL A 195 6.32 -1.31 9.25
CA VAL A 195 6.02 -1.60 7.83
C VAL A 195 5.81 -0.31 7.05
N SER A 196 5.10 0.68 7.63
CA SER A 196 4.91 1.99 6.99
C SER A 196 6.23 2.72 6.77
N ALA A 197 7.14 2.69 7.74
CA ALA A 197 8.48 3.28 7.59
C ALA A 197 9.28 2.58 6.47
N ALA A 198 9.22 1.24 6.39
CA ALA A 198 9.88 0.49 5.33
C ALA A 198 9.31 0.81 3.93
N MET A 199 7.98 0.93 3.80
CA MET A 199 7.31 1.34 2.56
C MET A 199 7.72 2.76 2.17
N LEU A 200 7.68 3.70 3.12
CA LEU A 200 8.02 5.11 2.89
C LEU A 200 9.47 5.27 2.43
N LYS A 201 10.40 4.57 3.10
CA LYS A 201 11.82 4.54 2.72
C LYS A 201 12.00 4.04 1.29
N LEU A 202 11.38 2.92 0.93
CA LEU A 202 11.49 2.35 -0.42
C LEU A 202 10.86 3.27 -1.48
N VAL A 203 9.73 3.93 -1.18
CA VAL A 203 9.14 4.95 -2.07
C VAL A 203 10.05 6.16 -2.23
N GLY A 204 10.74 6.59 -1.18
CA GLY A 204 11.77 7.63 -1.24
C GLY A 204 12.93 7.24 -2.17
N GLU A 205 13.42 6.02 -2.06
CA GLU A 205 14.46 5.49 -2.97
C GLU A 205 13.99 5.43 -4.43
N ILE A 206 12.77 4.93 -4.69
CA ILE A 206 12.16 4.92 -6.03
C ILE A 206 12.07 6.34 -6.59
N THR A 207 11.67 7.29 -5.76
CA THR A 207 11.51 8.71 -6.13
C THR A 207 12.84 9.33 -6.54
N ILE A 208 13.90 9.12 -5.75
CA ILE A 208 15.26 9.58 -6.05
C ILE A 208 15.80 8.92 -7.33
N LEU A 209 15.52 7.62 -7.51
CA LEU A 209 16.04 6.81 -8.60
C LEU A 209 15.18 6.84 -9.87
N LYS A 210 14.18 7.74 -9.97
CA LYS A 210 13.22 7.83 -11.08
C LYS A 210 13.85 7.65 -12.47
N ALA A 211 14.96 8.34 -12.74
CA ALA A 211 15.64 8.30 -14.04
C ALA A 211 16.24 6.93 -14.41
N THR A 212 16.39 6.04 -13.43
CA THR A 212 16.94 4.69 -13.58
C THR A 212 15.89 3.59 -13.57
N LEU A 213 14.60 3.96 -13.57
CA LEU A 213 13.46 3.04 -13.54
C LEU A 213 12.74 3.05 -14.89
N ALA A 214 12.26 1.88 -15.31
CA ALA A 214 11.37 1.72 -16.44
C ALA A 214 10.19 0.85 -16.02
N ASN A 215 8.98 1.17 -16.47
CA ASN A 215 7.75 0.51 -16.02
C ASN A 215 7.82 -1.02 -16.19
N SER A 216 7.69 -1.75 -15.08
CA SER A 216 7.69 -3.21 -15.05
C SER A 216 6.30 -3.84 -14.88
N GLY A 217 5.21 -3.07 -15.07
CA GLY A 217 3.83 -3.52 -14.92
C GLY A 217 2.92 -2.48 -14.26
N THR A 218 3.46 -1.66 -13.37
CA THR A 218 2.74 -0.53 -12.73
C THR A 218 3.48 0.78 -12.92
N GLY A 219 2.74 1.87 -13.10
CA GLY A 219 3.31 3.20 -13.33
C GLY A 219 4.11 3.71 -12.12
N PHE A 220 5.09 4.57 -12.38
CA PHE A 220 5.91 5.21 -11.34
C PHE A 220 5.07 5.98 -10.31
N ILE A 221 4.11 6.80 -10.78
CA ILE A 221 3.23 7.58 -9.90
C ILE A 221 2.33 6.69 -9.06
N TRP A 222 1.84 5.59 -9.63
CA TRP A 222 1.05 4.60 -8.89
C TRP A 222 1.80 4.11 -7.65
N LYS A 223 3.11 3.85 -7.76
CA LYS A 223 3.91 3.38 -6.61
C LYS A 223 3.97 4.41 -5.48
N ILE A 224 4.03 5.69 -5.81
CA ILE A 224 4.09 6.79 -4.83
C ILE A 224 2.72 6.96 -4.17
N ILE A 225 1.66 6.99 -4.96
CA ILE A 225 0.31 7.27 -4.46
C ILE A 225 -0.23 6.06 -3.68
N PHE A 226 -0.16 4.87 -4.25
CA PHE A 226 -0.77 3.67 -3.68
C PHE A 226 -0.03 3.13 -2.46
N TYR A 227 1.30 3.26 -2.42
CA TYR A 227 2.10 2.76 -1.29
C TYR A 227 2.64 3.87 -0.40
N GLY A 228 3.11 4.97 -1.00
CA GLY A 228 3.76 6.06 -0.28
C GLY A 228 2.80 6.89 0.56
N LEU A 229 1.60 7.22 0.04
CA LEU A 229 0.64 8.05 0.78
C LEU A 229 0.08 7.33 2.02
N PRO A 230 -0.40 6.07 1.95
CA PRO A 230 -0.81 5.35 3.16
C PRO A 230 0.29 5.26 4.21
N ALA A 231 1.52 4.95 3.78
CA ALA A 231 2.67 4.90 4.66
C ALA A 231 2.97 6.26 5.30
N ALA A 232 2.97 7.35 4.51
CA ALA A 232 3.18 8.69 5.02
C ALA A 232 2.09 9.11 6.02
N GLY A 233 0.82 8.76 5.75
CA GLY A 233 -0.31 9.03 6.65
C GLY A 233 -0.13 8.40 8.02
N ILE A 234 0.19 7.10 8.07
CA ILE A 234 0.49 6.40 9.35
C ILE A 234 1.66 7.04 10.07
N ILE A 235 2.72 7.38 9.35
CA ILE A 235 3.92 7.98 9.95
C ILE A 235 3.60 9.38 10.50
N CYS A 236 2.83 10.20 9.79
CA CYS A 236 2.36 11.49 10.28
C CYS A 236 1.51 11.35 11.55
N LEU A 237 0.55 10.42 11.57
CA LEU A 237 -0.25 10.16 12.77
C LEU A 237 0.61 9.68 13.95
N ALA A 238 1.57 8.79 13.72
CA ALA A 238 2.49 8.30 14.74
C ALA A 238 3.41 9.43 15.29
N LEU A 239 3.78 10.39 14.44
CA LEU A 239 4.57 11.56 14.84
C LEU A 239 3.73 12.55 15.66
N ILE A 240 2.46 12.77 15.30
CA ILE A 240 1.55 13.65 16.03
C ILE A 240 1.20 13.08 17.41
N ASN A 241 0.90 11.78 17.48
CA ASN A 241 0.44 11.12 18.71
C ASN A 241 1.59 10.75 19.68
N ARG A 242 2.83 11.06 19.33
CA ARG A 242 4.03 10.72 20.13
C ARG A 242 4.13 11.47 21.46
N GLY A 243 3.34 12.53 21.66
CA GLY A 243 3.24 13.20 22.97
C GLY A 243 2.74 12.29 24.10
N ALA A 244 2.09 11.16 23.78
CA ALA A 244 1.53 10.22 24.75
C ALA A 244 2.33 8.92 24.96
N GLN A 245 3.32 8.60 24.11
CA GLN A 245 3.89 7.24 24.04
C GLN A 245 5.37 7.16 24.45
N ASN A 246 5.63 6.27 25.40
CA ASN A 246 6.97 5.91 25.87
C ASN A 246 7.83 5.31 24.76
N ALA A 247 9.13 5.56 24.87
CA ALA A 247 10.16 5.20 23.90
C ALA A 247 10.36 3.68 23.75
N ASP A 248 9.62 3.04 22.86
CA ASP A 248 10.04 1.78 22.25
C ASP A 248 10.81 2.03 20.94
N THR A 249 11.95 1.35 20.84
CA THR A 249 13.18 1.83 20.20
C THR A 249 13.33 1.46 18.71
N SER A 250 12.28 0.98 18.04
CA SER A 250 12.35 0.57 16.62
C SER A 250 12.03 1.68 15.62
N PHE A 251 11.36 2.75 16.04
CA PHE A 251 10.96 3.85 15.15
C PHE A 251 11.91 5.06 15.26
N SER A 252 12.70 5.27 14.21
CA SER A 252 13.59 6.43 14.08
C SER A 252 12.85 7.63 13.48
N VAL A 253 12.51 8.61 14.34
CA VAL A 253 11.88 9.87 13.90
C VAL A 253 12.75 10.66 12.93
N PRO A 254 14.07 10.82 13.15
CA PRO A 254 14.90 11.51 12.17
C PRO A 254 14.84 10.88 10.78
N GLN A 255 14.83 9.54 10.71
CA GLN A 255 14.71 8.83 9.44
C GLN A 255 13.33 9.06 8.82
N ALA A 256 12.26 8.94 9.60
CA ALA A 256 10.90 9.16 9.13
C ALA A 256 10.69 10.58 8.59
N MET A 257 11.20 11.59 9.31
CA MET A 257 11.19 12.98 8.86
C MET A 257 11.98 13.18 7.58
N GLN A 258 13.14 12.53 7.45
CA GLN A 258 13.94 12.56 6.24
C GLN A 258 13.18 11.95 5.05
N ASP A 259 12.61 10.76 5.22
CA ASP A 259 11.88 10.06 4.16
C ASP A 259 10.63 10.84 3.71
N LEU A 260 9.89 11.43 4.65
CA LEU A 260 8.78 12.35 4.34
C LEU A 260 9.26 13.59 3.56
N SER A 261 10.37 14.20 4.00
CA SER A 261 10.95 15.39 3.36
C SER A 261 11.40 15.10 1.92
N VAL A 262 11.91 13.90 1.65
CA VAL A 262 12.29 13.48 0.29
C VAL A 262 11.06 13.52 -0.62
N ILE A 263 9.92 12.96 -0.21
CA ILE A 263 8.71 12.96 -1.04
C ILE A 263 8.23 14.39 -1.28
N VAL A 264 8.12 15.20 -0.22
CA VAL A 264 7.72 16.61 -0.31
C VAL A 264 8.59 17.37 -1.31
N ALA A 265 9.91 17.28 -1.19
CA ALA A 265 10.83 18.00 -2.07
C ALA A 265 10.65 17.63 -3.55
N HIS A 266 10.35 16.36 -3.86
CA HIS A 266 10.15 15.91 -5.24
C HIS A 266 8.79 16.32 -5.81
N VAL A 267 7.75 16.42 -4.98
CA VAL A 267 6.46 17.01 -5.40
C VAL A 267 6.64 18.49 -5.72
N GLU A 268 7.26 19.25 -4.81
CA GLU A 268 7.44 20.71 -4.96
C GLU A 268 8.38 21.08 -6.11
N ALA A 269 9.38 20.25 -6.40
CA ALA A 269 10.24 20.42 -7.56
C ALA A 269 9.51 20.15 -8.90
N GLY A 270 8.23 19.74 -8.88
CA GLY A 270 7.48 19.37 -10.09
C GLY A 270 8.00 18.12 -10.77
N VAL A 271 8.83 17.33 -10.09
CA VAL A 271 9.45 16.11 -10.64
C VAL A 271 8.42 14.98 -10.71
N LEU A 272 7.46 14.95 -9.79
CA LEU A 272 6.46 13.89 -9.71
C LEU A 272 5.27 14.15 -10.63
N LEU A 273 4.51 15.23 -10.40
CA LEU A 273 3.33 15.58 -11.18
C LEU A 273 3.30 17.08 -11.51
N SER A 274 2.78 17.39 -12.69
CA SER A 274 2.41 18.76 -13.08
C SER A 274 0.92 19.03 -12.75
N PRO A 275 0.51 20.31 -12.55
CA PRO A 275 -0.86 20.65 -12.13
C PRO A 275 -1.99 20.16 -13.04
N ASP A 276 -1.69 19.88 -14.31
CA ASP A 276 -2.60 19.39 -15.34
C ASP A 276 -2.71 17.85 -15.37
N GLN A 277 -1.89 17.15 -14.58
CA GLN A 277 -1.83 15.69 -14.58
C GLN A 277 -2.83 15.06 -13.62
N PRO A 278 -3.31 13.83 -13.93
CA PRO A 278 -4.14 13.07 -13.02
C PRO A 278 -3.46 12.89 -11.65
N ASN A 279 -4.27 12.91 -10.59
CA ASN A 279 -3.85 12.75 -9.19
C ASN A 279 -3.00 13.88 -8.59
N TYR A 280 -2.75 14.99 -9.31
CA TYR A 280 -2.01 16.13 -8.75
C TYR A 280 -2.65 16.67 -7.47
N ALA A 281 -3.97 16.83 -7.46
CA ALA A 281 -4.70 17.36 -6.31
C ALA A 281 -4.50 16.53 -5.03
N LEU A 282 -4.57 15.20 -5.14
CA LEU A 282 -4.33 14.28 -4.03
C LEU A 282 -2.89 14.41 -3.51
N LEU A 283 -1.91 14.35 -4.41
CA LEU A 283 -0.50 14.42 -4.03
C LEU A 283 -0.14 15.79 -3.43
N GLN A 284 -0.74 16.87 -3.93
CA GLN A 284 -0.59 18.22 -3.41
C GLN A 284 -1.18 18.35 -2.00
N ALA A 285 -2.41 17.85 -1.77
CA ALA A 285 -3.04 17.88 -0.45
C ALA A 285 -2.22 17.11 0.59
N ALA A 286 -1.73 15.91 0.22
CA ALA A 286 -0.84 15.15 1.06
C ALA A 286 0.47 15.90 1.36
N THR A 287 1.08 16.52 0.35
CA THR A 287 2.32 17.29 0.50
C THR A 287 2.17 18.46 1.46
N VAL A 288 1.10 19.24 1.34
CA VAL A 288 0.81 20.36 2.24
C VAL A 288 0.68 19.88 3.68
N THR A 289 -0.05 18.78 3.89
CA THR A 289 -0.26 18.19 5.21
C THR A 289 1.04 17.67 5.83
N ILE A 290 1.83 16.90 5.06
CA ILE A 290 3.12 16.38 5.50
C ILE A 290 4.06 17.54 5.88
N LYS A 291 4.09 18.62 5.09
CA LYS A 291 4.87 19.82 5.40
C LYS A 291 4.45 20.46 6.72
N SER A 292 3.16 20.55 6.98
CA SER A 292 2.65 21.09 8.25
C SER A 292 3.15 20.26 9.43
N VAL A 293 3.03 18.93 9.35
CA VAL A 293 3.52 18.00 10.39
C VAL A 293 5.03 18.19 10.62
N LEU A 294 5.82 18.24 9.55
CA LEU A 294 7.28 18.44 9.64
C LEU A 294 7.64 19.81 10.25
N HIS A 295 6.90 20.86 9.93
CA HIS A 295 7.12 22.19 10.49
C HIS A 295 6.82 22.21 12.00
N THR A 296 5.67 21.69 12.41
CA THR A 296 5.28 21.62 13.84
C THR A 296 6.29 20.82 14.67
N LEU A 297 6.81 19.71 14.13
CA LEU A 297 7.89 18.92 14.75
C LEU A 297 9.18 19.73 14.91
N ASN A 298 9.62 20.42 13.86
CA ASN A 298 10.84 21.23 13.88
C ASN A 298 10.73 22.44 14.83
N SER A 299 9.53 22.99 14.98
CA SER A 299 9.24 24.10 15.91
C SER A 299 9.12 23.64 17.36
N GLY A 300 9.11 22.33 17.64
CA GLY A 300 8.95 21.80 19.00
C GLY A 300 7.56 22.05 19.61
N SER A 301 6.55 22.34 18.77
CA SER A 301 5.22 22.80 19.20
C SER A 301 4.20 21.67 19.39
N LEU A 302 4.61 20.40 19.31
CA LEU A 302 3.74 19.28 19.65
C LEU A 302 3.56 19.22 21.17
N ILE A 303 2.58 19.96 21.67
CA ILE A 303 2.10 19.81 23.04
C ILE A 303 1.29 18.51 23.05
N PRO A 304 1.55 17.56 23.97
CA PRO A 304 0.69 16.41 24.14
C PRO A 304 -0.73 16.91 24.39
N THR A 305 -1.70 16.42 23.64
CA THR A 305 -3.11 16.55 23.98
C THR A 305 -3.32 15.81 25.31
N THR A 306 -3.07 16.50 26.44
CA THR A 306 -3.59 16.07 27.73
C THR A 306 -5.10 16.15 27.62
N GLN A 307 -5.76 15.01 27.41
CA GLN A 307 -7.17 14.87 27.74
C GLN A 307 -7.30 15.13 29.24
N ASP A 308 -7.51 16.39 29.61
CA ASP A 308 -7.81 16.78 30.98
C ASP A 308 -9.13 16.11 31.39
N GLY A 309 -9.05 15.18 32.35
CA GLY A 309 -10.07 14.99 33.38
C GLY A 309 -11.41 14.37 32.98
N VAL A 310 -11.50 13.50 31.98
CA VAL A 310 -12.70 12.65 31.81
C VAL A 310 -12.49 11.30 32.48
N SER A 311 -13.35 10.99 33.44
CA SER A 311 -13.33 9.78 34.26
C SER A 311 -13.17 8.51 33.41
N THR A 312 -12.28 7.63 33.87
CA THR A 312 -11.69 6.46 33.19
C THR A 312 -12.68 5.37 32.72
N GLU A 313 -13.99 5.58 32.83
CA GLU A 313 -15.02 4.64 32.37
C GLU A 313 -15.76 5.10 31.10
N GLN A 314 -15.59 6.35 30.64
CA GLN A 314 -16.25 6.88 29.43
C GLN A 314 -15.32 7.09 28.22
N ALA A 315 -14.00 7.21 28.43
CA ALA A 315 -13.02 7.40 27.36
C ALA A 315 -12.83 6.16 26.46
N SER A 316 -13.15 4.96 26.94
CA SER A 316 -13.02 3.71 26.19
C SER A 316 -14.08 3.51 25.09
N ARG A 317 -14.99 4.47 24.89
CA ARG A 317 -16.00 4.46 23.82
C ARG A 317 -16.00 5.70 22.93
N ALA A 318 -15.11 6.67 23.18
CA ALA A 318 -14.96 7.81 22.28
C ALA A 318 -14.15 7.36 21.06
N ILE A 319 -14.86 7.14 19.95
CA ILE A 319 -14.29 7.01 18.61
C ILE A 319 -13.35 8.22 18.39
N ASP A 320 -12.05 7.99 18.23
CA ASP A 320 -11.10 9.05 17.89
C ASP A 320 -11.39 9.50 16.44
N PRO A 321 -11.96 10.70 16.20
CA PRO A 321 -12.37 11.13 14.86
C PRO A 321 -11.22 11.22 13.85
N TRP A 322 -9.97 11.21 14.35
CA TRP A 322 -8.75 11.36 13.57
C TRP A 322 -8.11 10.03 13.18
N MET A 323 -8.62 8.91 13.69
CA MET A 323 -8.19 7.59 13.28
C MET A 323 -8.98 7.16 12.03
N PRO A 324 -8.32 6.81 10.90
CA PRO A 324 -8.99 6.41 9.65
C PRO A 324 -9.96 5.22 9.79
N TRP A 325 -9.88 4.49 10.89
CA TRP A 325 -10.62 3.27 11.19
C TRP A 325 -11.65 3.43 12.31
N ALA A 326 -11.91 4.64 12.77
CA ALA A 326 -12.76 4.90 13.93
C ALA A 326 -14.26 4.89 13.58
N GLY A 327 -14.61 5.01 12.30
CA GLY A 327 -16.00 4.85 11.82
C GLY A 327 -16.43 3.38 11.74
N ASP A 328 -17.73 3.14 11.88
CA ASP A 328 -18.37 1.80 11.92
C ASP A 328 -18.23 0.97 10.63
N ASN A 329 -17.54 1.44 9.58
CA ASN A 329 -17.42 0.66 8.33
C ASN A 329 -16.29 1.03 7.36
N ASP A 330 -15.40 1.96 7.67
CA ASP A 330 -14.47 2.46 6.66
C ASP A 330 -13.12 1.74 6.74
N PHE A 331 -12.88 0.90 5.74
CA PHE A 331 -11.53 0.44 5.38
C PHE A 331 -10.64 1.67 5.17
N PHE A 332 -9.37 1.58 5.60
CA PHE A 332 -8.31 2.58 5.42
C PHE A 332 -8.42 3.37 4.13
N ASP A 333 -9.08 4.51 4.18
CA ASP A 333 -9.24 5.37 3.02
C ASP A 333 -8.27 6.54 3.14
N PHE A 334 -7.13 6.43 2.47
CA PHE A 334 -6.14 7.52 2.34
C PHE A 334 -6.47 8.40 1.12
N GLU A 335 -7.76 8.60 0.86
CA GLU A 335 -8.30 9.48 -0.16
C GLU A 335 -8.05 10.96 0.17
N LEU A 336 -8.53 11.85 -0.70
CA LEU A 336 -8.35 13.29 -0.55
C LEU A 336 -8.87 13.79 0.80
N ASP A 337 -10.00 13.24 1.25
CA ASP A 337 -10.68 13.64 2.49
C ASP A 337 -9.86 13.32 3.74
N PHE A 338 -9.09 12.23 3.74
CA PHE A 338 -8.17 11.92 4.84
C PHE A 338 -7.12 13.03 5.00
N TRP A 339 -6.53 13.48 3.90
CA TRP A 339 -5.49 14.52 3.95
C TRP A 339 -6.07 15.88 4.33
N THR A 340 -7.27 16.23 3.88
CA THR A 340 -7.93 17.46 4.34
C THR A 340 -8.26 17.39 5.83
N ASN A 341 -8.75 16.25 6.32
CA ASN A 341 -9.05 16.07 7.74
C ASN A 341 -7.76 16.14 8.58
N LEU A 342 -6.72 15.40 8.19
CA LEU A 342 -5.43 15.43 8.90
C LEU A 342 -4.81 16.83 8.87
N ALA A 343 -4.98 17.58 7.78
CA ALA A 343 -4.53 18.96 7.69
C ALA A 343 -5.23 19.87 8.70
N GLU A 344 -6.44 19.55 9.16
CA GLU A 344 -7.21 20.31 10.17
C GLU A 344 -6.94 19.86 11.62
N HIS A 345 -6.03 18.90 11.82
CA HIS A 345 -5.78 18.30 13.13
C HIS A 345 -5.31 19.36 14.16
N PRO A 346 -5.93 19.43 15.36
CA PRO A 346 -5.64 20.49 16.35
C PRO A 346 -4.17 20.61 16.76
N ALA A 347 -3.46 19.48 16.82
CA ALA A 347 -2.02 19.48 17.15
C ALA A 347 -1.14 20.21 16.12
N LEU A 348 -1.66 20.55 14.93
CA LEU A 348 -0.93 21.29 13.89
C LEU A 348 -1.10 22.81 13.99
N TYR A 349 -2.10 23.31 14.71
CA TYR A 349 -2.44 24.74 14.79
C TYR A 349 -2.37 25.36 16.19
N GLN A 350 -1.99 24.59 17.20
CA GLN A 350 -1.81 25.14 18.55
C GLN A 350 -0.49 25.94 18.60
N ASP A 351 -0.58 27.21 18.22
CA ASP A 351 0.43 28.21 18.54
C ASP A 351 0.56 28.33 20.06
N ALA A 352 1.81 28.28 20.54
CA ALA A 352 2.14 28.54 21.93
C ALA A 352 1.60 29.92 22.36
N ALA A 353 0.60 29.91 23.25
CA ALA A 353 0.13 31.10 23.96
C ALA A 353 1.18 31.60 24.96
#